data_AF-A0A4Z1HB57-F1
#
_entry.id   AF-A0A4Z1HB57-F1
#
_cell.length_a   1.000
_cell.length_b   1.000
_cell.length_c   1.000
_cell.angle_alpha   90.00
_cell.angle_beta   90.00
_cell.angle_gamma   90.00
#
_symmetry.space_group_name_H-M   'P 1'
#
loop_
_entity.id
_entity.type
_entity.pdbx_description
1 polymer ?
#
loop_
_entity_poly.entity_id
_entity_poly.type
_entity_poly.pdbx_seq_one_letter_code
_entity_poly.pdbx_strand_id
1 'polypeptide(L)'
;MTAIPPDTADAADSPIFHPTDADALTRAGHLKPAHGRRREVSSHLMSEEYISSLSVPDLLVSPETLIYLGWGSQKAGEIWSRWREIKEAETEDGQEVIEMEFLGFVLERYVPEVNISDGREACIEQMELWGLAGELINCIMASAFEDVRMTETIQYWVRDTMSIRYLGLEGLQKNSARRDERRRNGTEDGGSEIRTAVAKAPSSTVPEHTILYKAISSTRVAYLSDGSIDIESLASLPPTDFRGRIFAPIYFTPSLSVAKVYRGYVRSRTSSPALMIQMIVPNSFIKALPPYVCPFGDLWKQVVYTCRGGANLRGTMARIHSHALIIAPIAKGDNNAIARLRDWREVTLNNVMHVDEEKAIQYVFQAESVFRELEEVCELSVIKV
;
A
#
# COMPACT_ATOMS: atom_id res chain seq x y z
N MET A 1 23.52 -1.85 -31.05
CA MET A 1 24.48 -1.84 -29.93
C MET A 1 24.60 -0.41 -29.45
N THR A 2 23.75 -0.03 -28.51
CA THR A 2 23.75 1.27 -27.85
C THR A 2 23.98 0.96 -26.38
N ALA A 3 25.14 1.37 -25.88
CA ALA A 3 25.58 1.14 -24.52
C ALA A 3 24.68 1.91 -23.54
N ILE A 4 24.11 1.20 -22.57
CA ILE A 4 23.53 1.77 -21.36
C ILE A 4 24.72 2.15 -20.46
N PRO A 5 24.80 3.37 -19.93
CA PRO A 5 25.89 3.73 -19.04
C PRO A 5 25.72 3.02 -17.68
N PRO A 6 26.81 2.59 -17.03
CA PRO A 6 26.76 1.93 -15.73
C PRO A 6 26.63 3.01 -14.66
N ASP A 7 25.43 3.23 -14.15
CA ASP A 7 25.20 4.09 -12.99
C ASP A 7 24.79 3.23 -11.79
N THR A 8 25.70 2.34 -11.39
CA THR A 8 25.67 1.68 -10.08
C THR A 8 26.65 2.40 -9.17
N ALA A 9 26.39 3.68 -8.90
CA ALA A 9 26.93 4.31 -7.72
C ALA A 9 26.33 3.60 -6.50
N ASP A 10 27.17 3.19 -5.56
CA ASP A 10 26.84 2.44 -4.36
C ASP A 10 25.50 2.91 -3.75
N ALA A 11 24.49 2.03 -3.71
CA ALA A 11 23.18 2.37 -3.16
C ALA A 11 23.26 2.86 -1.70
N ALA A 12 24.36 2.53 -1.01
CA ALA A 12 24.69 2.98 0.34
C ALA A 12 24.89 4.51 0.48
N ASP A 13 25.23 5.20 -0.61
CA ASP A 13 25.52 6.65 -0.63
C ASP A 13 24.44 7.47 -1.34
N SER A 14 23.24 6.93 -1.54
CA SER A 14 22.15 7.64 -2.23
C SER A 14 21.43 8.64 -1.31
N PRO A 15 21.69 9.97 -1.39
CA PRO A 15 21.03 10.95 -0.54
C PRO A 15 19.56 11.10 -0.92
N ILE A 16 18.70 11.31 0.07
CA ILE A 16 17.28 11.61 -0.17
C ILE A 16 17.10 13.01 -0.74
N PHE A 17 17.98 13.96 -0.40
CA PHE A 17 17.93 15.31 -0.98
C PHE A 17 19.19 15.59 -1.77
N HIS A 18 19.03 15.99 -3.03
CA HIS A 18 20.15 16.48 -3.82
C HIS A 18 20.78 17.71 -3.12
N PRO A 19 22.12 17.84 -3.00
CA PRO A 19 22.74 18.88 -2.18
C PRO A 19 22.23 20.30 -2.45
N THR A 20 22.12 20.67 -3.72
CA THR A 20 21.63 22.01 -4.12
C THR A 20 20.15 22.21 -3.81
N ASP A 21 19.34 21.15 -3.85
CA ASP A 21 17.94 21.21 -3.43
C ASP A 21 17.81 21.27 -1.91
N ALA A 22 18.63 20.52 -1.17
CA ALA A 22 18.70 20.61 0.28
C ALA A 22 19.00 22.04 0.74
N ASP A 23 20.00 22.70 0.14
CA ASP A 23 20.35 24.09 0.45
C ASP A 23 19.18 25.05 0.17
N ALA A 24 18.48 24.87 -0.95
CA ALA A 24 17.31 25.67 -1.30
C ALA A 24 16.16 25.47 -0.32
N LEU A 25 15.86 24.22 0.06
CA LEU A 25 14.81 23.89 1.02
C LEU A 25 15.16 24.39 2.43
N THR A 26 16.43 24.34 2.84
CA THR A 26 16.88 24.91 4.11
C THR A 26 16.73 26.43 4.13
N ARG A 27 17.11 27.14 3.06
CA ARG A 27 16.87 28.60 2.95
C ARG A 27 15.39 28.97 2.99
N ALA A 28 14.53 28.12 2.44
CA ALA A 28 13.08 28.29 2.45
C ALA A 28 12.42 27.85 3.79
N GLY A 29 13.20 27.31 4.74
CA GLY A 29 12.67 26.83 6.03
C GLY A 29 11.91 25.50 5.96
N HIS A 30 11.97 24.79 4.82
CA HIS A 30 11.31 23.49 4.65
C HIS A 30 12.18 22.31 5.12
N LEU A 31 13.46 22.54 5.37
CA LEU A 31 14.42 21.53 5.82
C LEU A 31 15.28 22.09 6.95
N LYS A 32 15.26 21.48 8.13
CA LYS A 32 16.17 21.87 9.23
C LYS A 32 17.55 21.24 9.02
N PRO A 33 18.62 21.83 9.61
CA PRO A 33 19.94 21.19 9.63
C PRO A 33 19.85 19.76 10.17
N ALA A 34 20.66 18.86 9.60
CA ALA A 34 20.70 17.48 10.06
C ALA A 34 21.14 17.40 11.52
N HIS A 35 20.43 16.59 12.31
CA HIS A 35 20.87 16.19 13.64
C HIS A 35 21.32 14.73 13.57
N GLY A 36 22.63 14.53 13.41
CA GLY A 36 23.18 13.24 13.02
C GLY A 36 22.86 12.92 11.56
N ARG A 37 22.32 11.72 11.30
CA ARG A 37 21.93 11.24 9.96
C ARG A 37 20.43 11.38 9.67
N ARG A 38 19.76 12.28 10.39
CA ARG A 38 18.33 12.57 10.23
C ARG A 38 18.11 14.06 10.06
N ARG A 39 17.08 14.40 9.29
CA ARG A 39 16.61 15.78 9.10
C ARG A 39 15.15 15.90 9.44
N GLU A 40 14.79 17.05 10.00
CA GLU A 40 13.39 17.44 10.09
C GLU A 40 12.96 18.12 8.80
N VAL A 41 11.86 17.65 8.24
CA VAL A 41 11.30 18.08 6.98
C VAL A 41 9.90 18.63 7.25
N SER A 42 9.58 19.74 6.58
CA SER A 42 8.23 20.28 6.59
C SER A 42 7.26 19.25 6.00
N SER A 43 6.11 19.06 6.66
CA SER A 43 5.07 18.14 6.20
C SER A 43 4.63 18.45 4.77
N HIS A 44 4.65 19.71 4.32
CA HIS A 44 4.33 20.12 2.95
C HIS A 44 5.14 19.41 1.86
N LEU A 45 6.33 18.89 2.17
CA LEU A 45 7.13 18.12 1.21
C LEU A 45 6.66 16.66 1.05
N MET A 46 5.84 16.20 1.99
CA MET A 46 5.29 14.84 2.03
C MET A 46 3.78 14.83 1.83
N SER A 47 3.05 15.79 2.40
CA SER A 47 1.58 15.87 2.43
C SER A 47 1.11 17.32 2.60
N GLU A 48 -0.05 17.66 2.02
CA GLU A 48 -0.72 18.95 2.25
C GLU A 48 -1.36 19.07 3.64
N GLU A 49 -1.46 17.97 4.39
CA GLU A 49 -2.09 17.96 5.72
C GLU A 49 -1.08 18.34 6.82
N TYR A 50 -1.43 19.37 7.59
CA TYR A 50 -0.63 20.00 8.65
C TYR A 50 -0.08 19.01 9.69
N ILE A 51 1.18 18.59 9.52
CA ILE A 51 2.02 18.04 10.61
C ILE A 51 3.16 19.05 10.87
N SER A 52 3.52 19.26 12.13
CA SER A 52 4.48 20.31 12.55
C SER A 52 5.90 20.11 11.99
N SER A 53 6.37 18.86 11.87
CA SER A 53 7.58 18.44 11.14
C SER A 53 7.71 16.91 11.19
N LEU A 54 8.34 16.30 10.19
CA LEU A 54 8.63 14.87 10.14
C LEU A 54 10.15 14.64 10.14
N SER A 55 10.64 13.70 10.94
CA SER A 55 12.05 13.28 10.90
C SER A 55 12.24 12.19 9.84
N VAL A 56 13.06 12.46 8.82
CA VAL A 56 13.42 11.50 7.76
C VAL A 56 14.93 11.24 7.77
N PRO A 57 15.39 10.08 7.28
CA PRO A 57 16.82 9.81 7.11
C PRO A 57 17.45 10.71 6.03
N ASP A 58 18.77 10.88 6.09
CA ASP A 58 19.53 11.62 5.07
C ASP A 58 19.83 10.77 3.83
N LEU A 59 20.00 9.46 4.02
CA LEU A 59 20.31 8.48 2.99
C LEU A 59 19.15 7.51 2.84
N LEU A 60 18.85 7.12 1.60
CA LEU A 60 17.76 6.19 1.31
C LEU A 60 18.05 4.80 1.91
N VAL A 61 19.32 4.37 1.90
CA VAL A 61 19.78 3.09 2.44
C VAL A 61 20.68 3.37 3.65
N SER A 62 20.15 3.19 4.86
CA SER A 62 20.85 3.51 6.10
C SER A 62 20.20 2.83 7.32
N PRO A 63 20.89 2.74 8.48
CA PRO A 63 20.24 2.29 9.71
C PRO A 63 19.12 3.25 10.15
N GLU A 64 19.23 4.54 9.83
CA GLU A 64 18.16 5.52 10.08
C GLU A 64 16.92 5.24 9.23
N THR A 65 17.09 4.77 7.99
CA THR A 65 15.98 4.29 7.16
C THR A 65 15.25 3.16 7.86
N LEU A 66 15.96 2.15 8.37
CA LEU A 66 15.32 1.03 9.07
C LEU A 66 14.49 1.52 10.27
N ILE A 67 15.00 2.47 11.03
CA ILE A 67 14.25 3.05 12.16
C ILE A 67 13.02 3.81 11.66
N TYR A 68 13.15 4.58 10.57
CA TYR A 68 12.01 5.26 9.94
C TYR A 68 10.93 4.29 9.44
N LEU A 69 11.34 3.14 8.87
CA LEU A 69 10.41 2.09 8.45
C LEU A 69 9.66 1.47 9.63
N GLY A 70 10.21 1.57 10.85
CA GLY A 70 9.57 1.15 12.09
C GLY A 70 10.29 0.03 12.83
N TRP A 71 11.56 -0.23 12.51
CA TRP A 71 12.41 -1.11 13.33
C TRP A 71 12.87 -0.40 14.61
N GLY A 72 12.98 -1.15 15.70
CA GLY A 72 13.65 -0.66 16.92
C GLY A 72 15.14 -0.42 16.67
N SER A 73 15.74 0.56 17.37
CA SER A 73 17.14 0.97 17.13
C SER A 73 18.15 -0.18 17.21
N GLN A 74 17.97 -1.11 18.15
CA GLN A 74 18.83 -2.30 18.25
C GLN A 74 18.70 -3.18 17.01
N LYS A 75 17.47 -3.53 16.63
CA LYS A 75 17.20 -4.39 15.48
C LYS A 75 17.65 -3.77 14.16
N ALA A 76 17.45 -2.46 14.01
CA ALA A 76 17.95 -1.71 12.88
C ALA A 76 19.49 -1.82 12.74
N GLY A 77 20.23 -1.74 13.85
CA GLY A 77 21.69 -1.93 13.85
C GLY A 77 22.12 -3.34 13.44
N GLU A 78 21.39 -4.38 13.89
CA GLU A 78 21.62 -5.77 13.48
C GLU A 78 21.39 -5.98 11.98
N ILE A 79 20.23 -5.54 11.48
CA ILE A 79 19.86 -5.64 10.05
C ILE A 79 20.88 -4.89 9.19
N TRP A 80 21.26 -3.68 9.60
CA TRP A 80 22.22 -2.87 8.87
C TRP A 80 23.60 -3.51 8.79
N SER A 81 24.08 -4.06 9.90
CA SER A 81 25.37 -4.75 9.93
C SER A 81 25.36 -5.94 8.96
N ARG A 82 24.28 -6.71 8.96
CA ARG A 82 24.14 -7.85 8.05
C ARG A 82 24.03 -7.46 6.58
N TRP A 83 23.32 -6.38 6.28
CA TRP A 83 23.24 -5.84 4.91
C TRP A 83 24.63 -5.47 4.38
N ARG A 84 25.44 -4.77 5.20
CA ARG A 84 26.81 -4.39 4.80
C ARG A 84 27.71 -5.59 4.57
N GLU A 85 27.69 -6.57 5.47
CA GLU A 85 28.47 -7.82 5.29
C GLU A 85 28.16 -8.50 3.95
N ILE A 86 26.88 -8.55 3.55
CA ILE A 86 26.48 -9.15 2.28
C ILE A 86 27.00 -8.32 1.10
N LYS A 87 26.88 -6.99 1.16
CA LYS A 87 27.35 -6.11 0.08
C LYS A 87 28.88 -6.08 -0.06
N GLU A 88 29.61 -6.13 1.04
CA GLU A 88 31.07 -6.24 1.05
C GLU A 88 31.52 -7.59 0.44
N ALA A 89 30.87 -8.70 0.79
CA ALA A 89 31.18 -10.01 0.19
C ALA A 89 30.87 -10.08 -1.32
N GLU A 90 29.77 -9.47 -1.78
CA GLU A 90 29.42 -9.40 -3.20
C GLU A 90 30.48 -8.65 -4.03
N THR A 91 31.13 -7.63 -3.46
CA THR A 91 32.22 -6.90 -4.14
C THR A 91 33.55 -7.65 -4.21
N GLU A 92 33.80 -8.60 -3.30
CA GLU A 92 35.08 -9.32 -3.21
C GLU A 92 35.15 -10.56 -4.12
N ASP A 93 34.06 -11.32 -4.25
CA ASP A 93 34.09 -12.65 -4.87
C ASP A 93 33.80 -12.67 -6.38
N GLY A 94 33.41 -11.54 -6.98
CA GLY A 94 33.11 -11.44 -8.43
C GLY A 94 32.01 -12.41 -8.92
N GLN A 95 31.28 -13.03 -8.00
CA GLN A 95 30.13 -13.89 -8.28
C GLN A 95 28.94 -13.06 -8.76
N GLU A 96 28.03 -13.71 -9.51
CA GLU A 96 26.76 -13.12 -9.92
C GLU A 96 26.09 -12.46 -8.70
N VAL A 97 26.08 -11.14 -8.71
CA VAL A 97 25.47 -10.31 -7.68
C VAL A 97 24.03 -10.77 -7.54
N ILE A 98 23.64 -11.29 -6.37
CA ILE A 98 22.22 -11.38 -6.07
C ILE A 98 21.77 -9.93 -5.97
N GLU A 99 21.18 -9.41 -7.05
CA GLU A 99 20.55 -8.09 -7.10
C GLU A 99 19.30 -8.11 -6.19
N MET A 100 19.54 -8.20 -4.88
CA MET A 100 18.52 -8.08 -3.87
C MET A 100 18.47 -6.62 -3.48
N GLU A 101 17.31 -6.01 -3.71
CA GLU A 101 17.04 -4.63 -3.30
C GLU A 101 17.03 -4.51 -1.76
N PHE A 102 17.41 -3.35 -1.24
CA PHE A 102 17.51 -3.11 0.20
C PHE A 102 16.20 -3.41 0.94
N LEU A 103 15.07 -2.90 0.45
CA LEU A 103 13.76 -3.15 1.06
C LEU A 103 13.38 -4.64 0.95
N GLY A 104 13.62 -5.27 -0.21
CA GLY A 104 13.38 -6.70 -0.42
C GLY A 104 14.12 -7.55 0.62
N PHE A 105 15.42 -7.31 0.80
CA PHE A 105 16.23 -7.96 1.85
C PHE A 105 15.61 -7.83 3.24
N VAL A 106 15.21 -6.61 3.62
CA VAL A 106 14.65 -6.33 4.94
C VAL A 106 13.34 -7.10 5.15
N LEU A 107 12.42 -7.01 4.19
CA LEU A 107 11.09 -7.61 4.31
C LEU A 107 11.12 -9.14 4.26
N GLU A 108 11.92 -9.71 3.36
CA GLU A 108 12.00 -11.16 3.18
C GLU A 108 12.70 -11.85 4.34
N ARG A 109 13.79 -11.26 4.87
CA ARG A 109 14.60 -11.92 5.90
C ARG A 109 14.16 -11.65 7.32
N TYR A 110 13.54 -10.50 7.59
CA TYR A 110 13.26 -10.07 8.96
C TYR A 110 11.77 -9.97 9.30
N VAL A 111 10.88 -10.07 8.32
CA VAL A 111 9.44 -10.22 8.55
C VAL A 111 9.01 -11.60 8.03
N PRO A 112 9.35 -12.69 8.73
CA PRO A 112 9.08 -14.04 8.24
C PRO A 112 7.59 -14.35 8.19
N GLU A 113 7.21 -15.23 7.27
CA GLU A 113 5.88 -15.84 7.30
C GLU A 113 5.81 -16.81 8.48
N VAL A 114 4.98 -16.45 9.46
CA VAL A 114 4.78 -17.26 10.66
C VAL A 114 3.28 -17.39 10.93
N ASN A 115 2.87 -18.55 11.41
CA ASN A 115 1.47 -18.79 11.74
C ASN A 115 1.22 -18.25 13.16
N ILE A 116 0.66 -17.04 13.25
CA ILE A 116 0.42 -16.33 14.52
C ILE A 116 -1.07 -16.38 14.82
N SER A 117 -1.42 -16.64 16.08
CA SER A 117 -2.78 -16.40 16.57
C SER A 117 -3.25 -14.98 16.24
N ASP A 118 -4.51 -14.84 15.85
CA ASP A 118 -5.15 -13.55 15.55
C ASP A 118 -5.52 -12.74 16.79
N GLY A 119 -5.23 -13.30 17.97
CA GLY A 119 -5.30 -12.60 19.24
C GLY A 119 -4.39 -11.37 19.26
N ARG A 120 -4.94 -10.25 19.75
CA ARG A 120 -4.27 -8.95 19.76
C ARG A 120 -2.92 -8.98 20.47
N GLU A 121 -2.86 -9.61 21.64
CA GLU A 121 -1.67 -9.71 22.48
C GLU A 121 -0.60 -10.55 21.79
N ALA A 122 -0.98 -11.71 21.24
CA ALA A 122 -0.06 -12.57 20.49
C ALA A 122 0.52 -11.86 19.25
N CYS A 123 -0.29 -11.02 18.58
CA CYS A 123 0.18 -10.20 17.47
C CYS A 123 1.22 -9.16 17.92
N ILE A 124 0.96 -8.49 19.05
CA ILE A 124 1.88 -7.49 19.63
C ILE A 124 3.20 -8.17 20.04
N GLU A 125 3.13 -9.24 20.82
CA GLU A 125 4.30 -10.00 21.29
C GLU A 125 5.15 -10.48 20.11
N GLN A 126 4.52 -10.95 19.03
CA GLN A 126 5.26 -11.42 17.86
C GLN A 126 5.95 -10.28 17.09
N MET A 127 5.32 -9.11 17.00
CA MET A 127 5.94 -7.92 16.40
C MET A 127 7.10 -7.37 17.25
N GLU A 128 6.95 -7.41 18.58
CA GLU A 128 8.04 -7.09 19.52
C GLU A 128 9.21 -8.08 19.36
N LEU A 129 8.91 -9.38 19.22
CA LEU A 129 9.92 -10.41 18.98
C LEU A 129 10.68 -10.22 17.66
N TRP A 130 10.03 -9.71 16.62
CA TRP A 130 10.72 -9.30 15.39
C TRP A 130 11.67 -8.13 15.63
N GLY A 131 11.44 -7.32 16.67
CA GLY A 131 12.20 -6.12 16.99
C GLY A 131 11.61 -4.85 16.39
N LEU A 132 10.29 -4.82 16.15
CA LEU A 132 9.59 -3.62 15.69
C LEU A 132 9.50 -2.57 16.80
N ALA A 133 9.55 -1.30 16.42
CA ALA A 133 9.35 -0.19 17.33
C ALA A 133 7.88 -0.11 17.78
N GLY A 134 7.66 0.28 19.04
CA GLY A 134 6.31 0.45 19.59
C GLY A 134 5.44 1.44 18.80
N GLU A 135 6.04 2.44 18.13
CA GLU A 135 5.32 3.35 17.22
C GLU A 135 4.63 2.58 16.10
N LEU A 136 5.37 1.77 15.33
CA LEU A 136 4.82 0.98 14.23
C LEU A 136 3.76 0.00 14.72
N ILE A 137 4.02 -0.67 15.85
CA ILE A 137 3.07 -1.61 16.47
C ILE A 137 1.75 -0.88 16.81
N ASN A 138 1.83 0.28 17.47
CA ASN A 138 0.66 1.06 17.85
C ASN A 138 -0.15 1.53 16.63
N CYS A 139 0.54 1.93 15.55
CA CYS A 139 -0.10 2.35 14.30
C CYS A 139 -0.84 1.21 13.60
N ILE A 140 -0.26 0.01 13.56
CA ILE A 140 -0.88 -1.19 12.96
C ILE A 140 -2.02 -1.71 13.83
N MET A 141 -1.85 -1.70 15.15
CA MET A 141 -2.80 -2.27 16.12
C MET A 141 -3.82 -1.25 16.65
N ALA A 142 -3.94 -0.07 16.04
CA ALA A 142 -4.89 0.94 16.47
C ALA A 142 -6.31 0.38 16.52
N SER A 143 -6.95 0.41 17.70
CA SER A 143 -8.25 -0.24 17.95
C SER A 143 -9.37 0.31 17.07
N ALA A 144 -9.31 1.59 16.71
CA ALA A 144 -10.28 2.23 15.82
C ALA A 144 -10.35 1.60 14.40
N PHE A 145 -9.33 0.81 14.03
CA PHE A 145 -9.22 0.19 12.72
C PHE A 145 -9.13 -1.34 12.81
N GLU A 146 -9.57 -1.95 13.91
CA GLU A 146 -9.44 -3.40 14.13
C GLU A 146 -10.07 -4.23 13.01
N ASP A 147 -11.25 -3.83 12.53
CA ASP A 147 -11.94 -4.53 11.45
C ASP A 147 -11.15 -4.49 10.13
N VAL A 148 -10.52 -3.35 9.81
CA VAL A 148 -9.63 -3.23 8.64
C VAL A 148 -8.34 -4.02 8.87
N ARG A 149 -7.72 -3.92 10.04
CA ARG A 149 -6.54 -4.72 10.40
C ARG A 149 -6.83 -6.22 10.24
N MET A 150 -8.05 -6.66 10.53
CA MET A 150 -8.46 -8.05 10.40
C MET A 150 -8.77 -8.52 8.97
N THR A 151 -8.66 -7.66 7.95
CA THR A 151 -8.78 -8.10 6.55
C THR A 151 -7.49 -8.71 6.01
N GLU A 152 -6.39 -8.63 6.75
CA GLU A 152 -5.09 -9.16 6.35
C GLU A 152 -4.25 -9.59 7.55
N THR A 153 -3.17 -10.35 7.30
CA THR A 153 -2.26 -10.79 8.38
C THR A 153 -1.43 -9.65 8.94
N ILE A 154 -0.92 -9.80 10.17
CA ILE A 154 0.01 -8.79 10.71
C ILE A 154 1.33 -8.74 9.93
N GLN A 155 1.78 -9.85 9.34
CA GLN A 155 2.92 -9.85 8.42
C GLN A 155 2.65 -8.98 7.20
N TYR A 156 1.46 -9.15 6.61
CA TYR A 156 1.02 -8.33 5.50
C TYR A 156 1.05 -6.86 5.92
N TRP A 157 0.43 -6.47 7.03
CA TRP A 157 0.39 -5.08 7.45
C TRP A 157 1.75 -4.48 7.79
N VAL A 158 2.66 -5.26 8.37
CA VAL A 158 4.05 -4.81 8.62
C VAL A 158 4.76 -4.56 7.29
N ARG A 159 4.76 -5.55 6.38
CA ARG A 159 5.38 -5.43 5.05
C ARG A 159 4.77 -4.28 4.25
N ASP A 160 3.45 -4.17 4.25
CA ASP A 160 2.68 -3.11 3.59
C ASP A 160 3.09 -1.73 4.13
N THR A 161 3.11 -1.57 5.45
CA THR A 161 3.46 -0.29 6.12
C THR A 161 4.90 0.11 5.84
N MET A 162 5.85 -0.81 5.97
CA MET A 162 7.26 -0.54 5.66
C MET A 162 7.44 -0.18 4.19
N SER A 163 6.76 -0.89 3.28
CA SER A 163 6.82 -0.60 1.85
C SER A 163 6.30 0.80 1.53
N ILE A 164 5.12 1.20 2.04
CA ILE A 164 4.57 2.53 1.76
C ILE A 164 5.38 3.67 2.40
N ARG A 165 6.06 3.41 3.53
CA ARG A 165 7.01 4.36 4.15
C ARG A 165 8.27 4.50 3.29
N TYR A 166 8.86 3.38 2.84
CA TYR A 166 10.05 3.39 1.99
C TYR A 166 9.80 4.07 0.64
N LEU A 167 8.69 3.73 -0.03
CA LEU A 167 8.27 4.40 -1.26
C LEU A 167 8.05 5.90 -1.07
N GLY A 168 7.68 6.34 0.14
CA GLY A 168 7.61 7.76 0.50
C GLY A 168 8.98 8.44 0.44
N LEU A 169 10.02 7.78 0.96
CA LEU A 169 11.41 8.27 0.88
C LEU A 169 11.92 8.29 -0.56
N GLU A 170 11.63 7.26 -1.35
CA GLU A 170 11.96 7.28 -2.78
C GLU A 170 11.24 8.42 -3.52
N GLY A 171 9.98 8.69 -3.16
CA GLY A 171 9.24 9.83 -3.66
C GLY A 171 9.93 11.16 -3.35
N LEU A 172 10.42 11.35 -2.11
CA LEU A 172 11.21 12.53 -1.76
C LEU A 172 12.46 12.66 -2.62
N GLN A 173 13.19 11.56 -2.80
CA GLN A 173 14.42 11.53 -3.58
C GLN A 173 14.18 11.90 -5.05
N LYS A 174 13.19 11.25 -5.68
CA LYS A 174 12.78 11.54 -7.06
C LYS A 174 12.34 13.00 -7.20
N ASN A 175 11.57 13.52 -6.26
CA ASN A 175 11.12 14.91 -6.27
C ASN A 175 12.28 15.90 -6.07
N SER A 176 13.25 15.58 -5.22
CA SER A 176 14.44 16.40 -5.02
C SER A 176 15.31 16.47 -6.28
N ALA A 177 15.56 15.33 -6.91
CA ALA A 177 16.28 15.26 -8.19
C ALA A 177 15.57 16.07 -9.29
N ARG A 178 14.25 15.94 -9.42
CA ARG A 178 13.45 16.73 -10.39
C ARG A 178 13.52 18.23 -10.14
N ARG A 179 13.46 18.67 -8.88
CA ARG A 179 13.59 20.11 -8.54
C ARG A 179 14.98 20.63 -8.90
N ASP A 180 16.01 19.84 -8.64
CA ASP A 180 17.38 20.19 -8.99
C ASP A 180 17.57 20.33 -10.51
N GLU A 181 17.09 19.34 -11.28
CA GLU A 181 17.15 19.36 -12.74
C GLU A 181 16.43 20.58 -13.34
N ARG A 182 15.23 20.90 -12.84
CA ARG A 182 14.50 22.11 -13.24
C ARG A 182 15.30 23.39 -12.99
N ARG A 183 16.01 23.48 -11.86
CA ARG A 183 16.89 24.63 -11.57
C ARG A 183 18.08 24.72 -12.52
N ARG A 184 18.70 23.59 -12.87
CA ARG A 184 19.83 23.56 -13.81
C ARG A 184 19.42 23.97 -15.22
N ASN A 185 18.25 23.54 -15.66
CA ASN A 185 17.76 23.79 -17.02
C ASN A 185 17.14 25.18 -17.21
N GLY A 186 17.05 26.00 -16.15
CA GLY A 186 16.48 27.36 -16.23
C GLY A 186 15.01 27.39 -16.63
N THR A 187 14.31 26.26 -16.55
CA THR A 187 12.88 26.16 -16.86
C THR A 187 12.08 26.66 -15.67
N GLU A 188 11.99 27.99 -15.52
CA GLU A 188 10.92 28.61 -14.75
C GLU A 188 9.65 28.60 -15.60
N ASP A 189 8.88 27.52 -15.51
CA ASP A 189 7.46 27.57 -15.86
C ASP A 189 6.64 26.75 -14.86
N GLY A 190 5.46 27.28 -14.53
CA GLY A 190 4.73 27.07 -13.29
C GLY A 190 4.57 25.62 -12.84
N GLY A 191 4.99 25.36 -11.60
CA GLY A 191 4.56 24.27 -10.72
C GLY A 191 3.78 23.12 -11.37
N SER A 192 4.46 22.26 -12.13
CA SER A 192 4.00 20.89 -12.34
C SER A 192 4.32 20.07 -11.08
N GLU A 193 3.76 20.49 -9.94
CA GLU A 193 3.14 19.51 -9.05
C GLU A 193 2.03 18.90 -9.89
N ILE A 194 1.94 17.59 -9.94
CA ILE A 194 0.72 16.94 -10.41
C ILE A 194 -0.33 17.38 -9.38
N ARG A 195 -0.94 18.55 -9.62
CA ARG A 195 -2.24 18.90 -9.06
C ARG A 195 -3.16 17.90 -9.70
N THR A 196 -3.21 16.70 -9.13
CA THR A 196 -4.35 15.82 -9.36
C THR A 196 -5.55 16.70 -9.08
N ALA A 197 -6.34 17.02 -10.10
CA ALA A 197 -7.48 17.89 -9.94
C ALA A 197 -8.38 17.22 -8.89
N VAL A 198 -8.30 17.69 -7.65
CA VAL A 198 -9.00 17.05 -6.54
C VAL A 198 -10.46 17.44 -6.68
N ALA A 199 -11.26 16.51 -7.20
CA ALA A 199 -12.68 16.72 -7.32
C ALA A 199 -13.32 16.70 -5.93
N LYS A 200 -14.33 17.55 -5.71
CA LYS A 200 -15.16 17.44 -4.51
C LYS A 200 -16.04 16.20 -4.67
N ALA A 201 -16.06 15.32 -3.68
CA ALA A 201 -16.93 14.16 -3.69
C ALA A 201 -18.39 14.59 -3.95
N PRO A 202 -19.06 14.12 -5.01
CA PRO A 202 -20.45 14.43 -5.26
C PRO A 202 -21.32 13.77 -4.18
N SER A 203 -22.37 14.46 -3.73
CA SER A 203 -23.39 13.82 -2.90
C SER A 203 -24.18 12.84 -3.75
N SER A 204 -24.10 11.54 -3.42
CA SER A 204 -24.97 10.42 -3.82
C SER A 204 -25.98 10.65 -4.96
N THR A 205 -25.85 9.82 -6.00
CA THR A 205 -26.68 9.61 -7.20
C THR A 205 -26.46 10.59 -8.35
N VAL A 206 -25.40 10.35 -9.13
CA VAL A 206 -25.43 10.68 -10.56
C VAL A 206 -26.41 9.69 -11.19
N PRO A 207 -27.57 10.12 -11.72
CA PRO A 207 -28.46 9.22 -12.42
C PRO A 207 -27.66 8.45 -13.48
N GLU A 208 -27.94 7.15 -13.62
CA GLU A 208 -27.27 6.25 -14.59
C GLU A 208 -25.84 5.78 -14.24
N HIS A 209 -25.26 6.18 -13.11
CA HIS A 209 -23.92 5.73 -12.71
C HIS A 209 -23.90 5.10 -11.31
N THR A 210 -22.96 4.19 -11.11
CA THR A 210 -22.58 3.64 -9.81
C THR A 210 -21.26 4.26 -9.39
N ILE A 211 -21.22 4.81 -8.17
CA ILE A 211 -20.01 5.42 -7.62
C ILE A 211 -19.38 4.43 -6.65
N LEU A 212 -18.10 4.15 -6.85
CA LEU A 212 -17.30 3.23 -6.05
C LEU A 212 -16.09 3.95 -5.48
N TYR A 213 -15.64 3.54 -4.29
CA TYR A 213 -14.58 4.19 -3.53
C TYR A 213 -13.48 3.20 -3.13
N LYS A 214 -12.24 3.66 -3.14
CA LYS A 214 -11.08 2.95 -2.60
C LYS A 214 -10.17 3.94 -1.90
N ALA A 215 -9.73 3.61 -0.70
CA ALA A 215 -8.68 4.36 -0.03
C ALA A 215 -7.34 3.66 -0.21
N ILE A 216 -6.30 4.43 -0.52
CA ILE A 216 -4.95 3.89 -0.81
C ILE A 216 -3.88 4.93 -0.47
N SER A 217 -2.66 4.47 -0.15
CA SER A 217 -1.51 5.37 -0.04
C SER A 217 -1.18 5.95 -1.42
N SER A 218 -0.92 7.25 -1.49
CA SER A 218 -0.42 7.93 -2.70
C SER A 218 0.82 7.28 -3.28
N THR A 219 1.67 6.71 -2.44
CA THR A 219 2.90 6.02 -2.87
C THR A 219 2.63 4.73 -3.66
N ARG A 220 1.39 4.24 -3.71
CA ARG A 220 1.01 3.06 -4.50
C ARG A 220 0.27 3.40 -5.78
N VAL A 221 -0.16 4.65 -5.96
CA VAL A 221 -0.89 5.04 -7.15
C VAL A 221 0.11 5.41 -8.23
N ALA A 222 0.10 4.65 -9.32
CA ALA A 222 0.82 5.02 -10.53
C ALA A 222 -0.08 5.87 -11.43
N TYR A 223 0.57 6.68 -12.27
CA TYR A 223 -0.09 7.54 -13.23
C TYR A 223 0.46 7.26 -14.62
N LEU A 224 -0.41 7.22 -15.62
CA LEU A 224 -0.03 7.11 -17.01
C LEU A 224 0.58 8.44 -17.51
N SER A 225 1.15 8.42 -18.71
CA SER A 225 1.82 9.59 -19.30
C SER A 225 0.90 10.79 -19.51
N ASP A 226 -0.41 10.56 -19.62
CA ASP A 226 -1.43 11.61 -19.74
C ASP A 226 -1.90 12.16 -18.38
N GLY A 227 -1.36 11.63 -17.27
CA GLY A 227 -1.72 12.03 -15.91
C GLY A 227 -2.96 11.33 -15.34
N SER A 228 -3.60 10.43 -16.10
CA SER A 228 -4.66 9.56 -15.56
C SER A 228 -4.09 8.51 -14.60
N ILE A 229 -4.94 7.97 -13.74
CA ILE A 229 -4.56 6.90 -12.79
C ILE A 229 -4.41 5.59 -13.57
N ASP A 230 -3.27 4.93 -13.40
CA ASP A 230 -3.06 3.55 -13.86
C ASP A 230 -3.89 2.61 -12.99
N ILE A 231 -4.88 1.94 -13.59
CA ILE A 231 -5.84 1.12 -12.85
C ILE A 231 -5.17 -0.11 -12.22
N GLU A 232 -4.11 -0.65 -12.83
CA GLU A 232 -3.41 -1.84 -12.35
C GLU A 232 -2.72 -1.56 -11.01
N SER A 233 -2.29 -0.32 -10.79
CA SER A 233 -1.72 0.14 -9.52
C SER A 233 -2.70 0.06 -8.34
N LEU A 234 -4.00 -0.12 -8.61
CA LEU A 234 -5.06 -0.26 -7.61
C LEU A 234 -5.35 -1.73 -7.25
N ALA A 235 -4.65 -2.70 -7.82
CA ALA A 235 -4.87 -4.12 -7.55
C ALA A 235 -4.44 -4.53 -6.13
N SER A 236 -5.11 -5.55 -5.58
CA SER A 236 -4.75 -6.18 -4.30
C SER A 236 -4.11 -7.54 -4.55
N LEU A 237 -2.92 -7.76 -4.01
CA LEU A 237 -2.20 -9.03 -4.18
C LEU A 237 -2.87 -10.17 -3.38
N PRO A 238 -2.91 -11.41 -3.92
CA PRO A 238 -3.39 -12.58 -3.19
C PRO A 238 -2.47 -12.97 -2.02
N PRO A 239 -2.99 -13.68 -1.00
CA PRO A 239 -4.37 -14.15 -0.86
C PRO A 239 -5.36 -13.04 -0.50
N THR A 240 -6.55 -13.09 -1.08
CA THR A 240 -7.67 -12.16 -0.87
C THR A 240 -8.98 -12.95 -0.73
N ASP A 241 -10.10 -12.26 -0.48
CA ASP A 241 -11.43 -12.87 -0.34
C ASP A 241 -11.82 -13.77 -1.52
N PHE A 242 -11.33 -13.49 -2.73
CA PHE A 242 -11.72 -14.19 -3.96
C PHE A 242 -10.55 -14.74 -4.78
N ARG A 243 -9.28 -14.52 -4.39
CA ARG A 243 -8.10 -15.08 -5.08
C ARG A 243 -7.09 -15.62 -4.07
N GLY A 244 -6.69 -16.88 -4.19
CA GLY A 244 -5.76 -17.50 -3.25
C GLY A 244 -4.27 -17.40 -3.60
N ARG A 245 -3.90 -17.43 -4.88
CA ARG A 245 -2.47 -17.46 -5.29
C ARG A 245 -2.13 -16.62 -6.50
N ILE A 246 -3.00 -16.63 -7.50
CA ILE A 246 -2.73 -16.06 -8.82
C ILE A 246 -3.76 -14.97 -9.07
N PHE A 247 -3.30 -13.94 -9.80
CA PHE A 247 -4.08 -12.78 -10.24
C PHE A 247 -4.45 -11.84 -9.09
N ALA A 248 -4.18 -10.55 -9.29
CA ALA A 248 -4.48 -9.49 -8.34
C ALA A 248 -5.77 -8.78 -8.77
N PRO A 249 -6.90 -9.01 -8.08
CA PRO A 249 -8.15 -8.34 -8.42
C PRO A 249 -8.19 -6.93 -7.85
N ILE A 250 -9.07 -6.11 -8.39
CA ILE A 250 -9.28 -4.73 -7.96
C ILE A 250 -10.54 -4.66 -7.11
N TYR A 251 -10.38 -4.14 -5.90
CA TYR A 251 -11.44 -3.98 -4.91
C TYR A 251 -11.82 -2.52 -4.73
N PHE A 252 -13.12 -2.25 -4.81
CA PHE A 252 -13.74 -1.00 -4.39
C PHE A 252 -14.95 -1.28 -3.49
N THR A 253 -15.43 -0.27 -2.77
CA THR A 253 -16.69 -0.33 -2.00
C THR A 253 -17.66 0.74 -2.48
N PRO A 254 -18.99 0.49 -2.54
CA PRO A 254 -19.96 1.54 -2.81
C PRO A 254 -20.15 2.47 -1.60
N SER A 255 -19.66 2.08 -0.41
CA SER A 255 -19.85 2.85 0.81
C SER A 255 -18.69 3.81 1.07
N LEU A 256 -19.00 5.11 1.05
CA LEU A 256 -18.04 6.13 1.44
C LEU A 256 -17.60 6.01 2.91
N SER A 257 -18.47 5.53 3.81
CA SER A 257 -18.09 5.33 5.23
C SER A 257 -17.07 4.21 5.36
N VAL A 258 -17.25 3.08 4.68
CA VAL A 258 -16.27 1.99 4.63
C VAL A 258 -14.93 2.51 4.10
N ALA A 259 -14.94 3.23 2.97
CA ALA A 259 -13.71 3.79 2.39
C ALA A 259 -13.02 4.79 3.33
N LYS A 260 -13.78 5.59 4.09
CA LYS A 260 -13.23 6.52 5.11
C LYS A 260 -12.49 5.77 6.22
N VAL A 261 -13.00 4.62 6.67
CA VAL A 261 -12.30 3.79 7.68
C VAL A 261 -10.96 3.29 7.13
N TYR A 262 -10.93 2.77 5.90
CA TYR A 262 -9.67 2.39 5.24
C TYR A 262 -8.71 3.58 5.09
N ARG A 263 -9.21 4.76 4.70
CA ARG A 263 -8.38 5.97 4.59
C ARG A 263 -7.77 6.35 5.94
N GLY A 264 -8.56 6.30 7.01
CA GLY A 264 -8.08 6.53 8.37
C GLY A 264 -6.95 5.57 8.74
N TYR A 265 -7.08 4.29 8.39
CA TYR A 265 -6.05 3.29 8.66
C TYR A 265 -4.77 3.48 7.83
N VAL A 266 -4.86 3.97 6.59
CA VAL A 266 -3.67 4.35 5.82
C VAL A 266 -2.97 5.53 6.50
N ARG A 267 -3.72 6.57 6.89
CA ARG A 267 -3.18 7.77 7.57
C ARG A 267 -2.49 7.46 8.89
N SER A 268 -2.97 6.46 9.63
CA SER A 268 -2.35 6.10 10.91
C SER A 268 -0.99 5.42 10.73
N ARG A 269 -0.68 4.89 9.54
CA ARG A 269 0.51 4.05 9.31
C ARG A 269 1.64 4.75 8.55
N THR A 270 1.34 5.79 7.79
CA THR A 270 2.34 6.52 6.99
C THR A 270 2.12 8.01 7.02
N SER A 271 3.19 8.78 6.82
CA SER A 271 3.12 10.23 6.59
C SER A 271 2.79 10.58 5.13
N SER A 272 2.87 9.61 4.22
CA SER A 272 2.44 9.78 2.83
C SER A 272 0.93 10.04 2.75
N PRO A 273 0.46 10.87 1.81
CA PRO A 273 -0.95 11.19 1.66
C PRO A 273 -1.79 9.93 1.46
N ALA A 274 -2.85 9.80 2.24
CA ALA A 274 -3.88 8.79 2.01
C ALA A 274 -4.93 9.35 1.06
N LEU A 275 -4.97 8.79 -0.15
CA LEU A 275 -5.88 9.19 -1.21
C LEU A 275 -7.23 8.48 -1.03
N MET A 276 -8.29 9.19 -1.42
CA MET A 276 -9.58 8.59 -1.70
C MET A 276 -9.77 8.58 -3.22
N ILE A 277 -9.77 7.39 -3.80
CA ILE A 277 -10.07 7.19 -5.22
C ILE A 277 -11.57 7.00 -5.36
N GLN A 278 -12.18 7.77 -6.25
CA GLN A 278 -13.54 7.59 -6.71
C GLN A 278 -13.51 7.01 -8.13
N MET A 279 -14.33 5.99 -8.36
CA MET A 279 -14.60 5.44 -9.67
C MET A 279 -16.08 5.63 -10.01
N ILE A 280 -16.37 6.37 -11.07
CA ILE A 280 -17.73 6.54 -11.60
C ILE A 280 -17.90 5.55 -12.75
N VAL A 281 -18.77 4.57 -12.56
CA VAL A 281 -19.01 3.48 -13.51
C VAL A 281 -20.41 3.61 -14.12
N PRO A 282 -20.57 3.61 -15.46
CA PRO A 282 -21.89 3.58 -16.09
C PRO A 282 -22.68 2.33 -15.67
N ASN A 283 -23.96 2.51 -15.31
CA ASN A 283 -24.82 1.37 -14.95
C ASN A 283 -25.04 0.43 -16.15
N SER A 284 -24.94 0.94 -17.38
CA SER A 284 -24.96 0.13 -18.60
C SER A 284 -23.78 -0.86 -18.65
N PHE A 285 -22.58 -0.42 -18.23
CA PHE A 285 -21.40 -1.26 -18.17
C PHE A 285 -21.55 -2.37 -17.11
N ILE A 286 -22.01 -2.02 -15.90
CA ILE A 286 -22.28 -3.03 -14.85
C ILE A 286 -23.35 -4.03 -15.32
N LYS A 287 -24.37 -3.60 -16.06
CA LYS A 287 -25.38 -4.50 -16.63
C LYS A 287 -24.81 -5.40 -17.73
N ALA A 288 -23.86 -4.91 -18.51
CA ALA A 288 -23.16 -5.68 -19.55
C ALA A 288 -22.17 -6.70 -18.97
N LEU A 289 -21.63 -6.42 -17.77
CA LEU A 289 -20.84 -7.34 -16.96
C LEU A 289 -21.71 -7.95 -15.85
N PRO A 290 -22.66 -8.87 -16.16
CA PRO A 290 -23.66 -9.31 -15.20
C PRO A 290 -23.01 -9.72 -13.87
N PRO A 291 -23.24 -8.94 -12.79
CA PRO A 291 -22.49 -9.11 -11.56
C PRO A 291 -22.90 -10.41 -10.89
N TYR A 292 -21.92 -11.16 -10.40
CA TYR A 292 -22.20 -12.26 -9.50
C TYR A 292 -22.38 -11.71 -8.09
N VAL A 293 -23.63 -11.56 -7.66
CA VAL A 293 -23.95 -11.20 -6.28
C VAL A 293 -23.73 -12.44 -5.41
N CYS A 294 -22.68 -12.43 -4.58
CA CYS A 294 -22.34 -13.50 -3.66
C CYS A 294 -22.64 -13.02 -2.23
N PRO A 295 -23.90 -13.11 -1.77
CA PRO A 295 -24.26 -12.69 -0.41
C PRO A 295 -23.63 -13.63 0.62
N PHE A 296 -23.58 -13.20 1.86
CA PHE A 296 -23.18 -14.07 2.96
C PHE A 296 -24.05 -15.34 3.00
N GLY A 297 -23.40 -16.49 2.88
CA GLY A 297 -24.02 -17.80 2.80
C GLY A 297 -22.96 -18.87 2.55
N ASP A 298 -23.38 -20.13 2.34
CA ASP A 298 -22.46 -21.27 2.24
C ASP A 298 -21.41 -21.11 1.15
N LEU A 299 -21.79 -20.61 -0.02
CA LEU A 299 -20.86 -20.38 -1.12
C LEU A 299 -19.81 -19.32 -0.74
N TRP A 300 -20.25 -18.17 -0.22
CA TRP A 300 -19.34 -17.10 0.21
C TRP A 300 -18.35 -17.60 1.26
N LYS A 301 -18.83 -18.36 2.25
CA LYS A 301 -17.98 -18.95 3.30
C LYS A 301 -16.93 -19.91 2.72
N GLN A 302 -17.34 -20.81 1.84
CA GLN A 302 -16.42 -21.74 1.18
C GLN A 302 -15.35 -21.02 0.38
N VAL A 303 -15.73 -19.95 -0.32
CA VAL A 303 -14.84 -19.17 -1.18
C VAL A 303 -13.82 -18.39 -0.37
N VAL A 304 -14.28 -17.65 0.65
CA VAL A 304 -13.42 -16.91 1.57
C VAL A 304 -12.48 -17.86 2.29
N TYR A 305 -13.00 -18.97 2.84
CA TYR A 305 -12.18 -20.00 3.49
C TYR A 305 -11.07 -20.52 2.57
N THR A 306 -11.42 -20.85 1.33
CA THR A 306 -10.47 -21.42 0.36
C THR A 306 -9.45 -20.37 -0.11
N CYS A 307 -9.89 -19.18 -0.52
CA CYS A 307 -9.03 -18.16 -1.10
C CYS A 307 -8.11 -17.53 -0.06
N ARG A 308 -8.65 -17.15 1.11
CA ARG A 308 -7.82 -16.59 2.20
C ARG A 308 -6.89 -17.62 2.81
N GLY A 309 -7.23 -18.91 2.73
CA GLY A 309 -6.32 -20.03 3.01
C GLY A 309 -5.20 -20.24 1.96
N GLY A 310 -5.09 -19.37 0.95
CA GLY A 310 -4.06 -19.47 -0.09
C GLY A 310 -4.28 -20.61 -1.08
N ALA A 311 -5.51 -21.11 -1.22
CA ALA A 311 -5.85 -22.17 -2.16
C ALA A 311 -6.68 -21.64 -3.35
N ASN A 312 -6.56 -22.32 -4.50
CA ASN A 312 -7.38 -22.03 -5.66
C ASN A 312 -8.74 -22.72 -5.53
N LEU A 313 -9.80 -22.04 -5.97
CA LEU A 313 -11.14 -22.62 -6.07
C LEU A 313 -11.14 -23.81 -7.03
N ARG A 314 -11.91 -24.86 -6.70
CA ARG A 314 -12.03 -26.09 -7.50
C ARG A 314 -13.48 -26.44 -7.76
N GLY A 315 -13.72 -27.28 -8.77
CA GLY A 315 -15.05 -27.79 -9.10
C GLY A 315 -16.04 -26.67 -9.42
N THR A 316 -17.24 -26.74 -8.84
CA THR A 316 -18.31 -25.75 -9.07
C THR A 316 -17.96 -24.37 -8.54
N MET A 317 -17.14 -24.24 -7.49
CA MET A 317 -16.70 -22.95 -6.96
C MET A 317 -15.79 -22.19 -7.93
N ALA A 318 -15.02 -22.91 -8.76
CA ALA A 318 -14.15 -22.27 -9.75
C ALA A 318 -14.92 -21.40 -10.76
N ARG A 319 -16.23 -21.64 -10.91
CA ARG A 319 -17.11 -20.79 -11.74
C ARG A 319 -17.19 -19.35 -11.23
N ILE A 320 -16.92 -19.09 -9.96
CA ILE A 320 -16.85 -17.71 -9.43
C ILE A 320 -15.80 -16.88 -10.18
N HIS A 321 -14.69 -17.50 -10.57
CA HIS A 321 -13.62 -16.84 -11.33
C HIS A 321 -13.97 -16.59 -12.79
N SER A 322 -15.10 -17.13 -13.29
CA SER A 322 -15.62 -16.83 -14.64
C SER A 322 -16.42 -15.53 -14.68
N HIS A 323 -16.73 -14.92 -13.54
CA HIS A 323 -17.45 -13.66 -13.48
C HIS A 323 -16.47 -12.49 -13.49
N ALA A 324 -16.66 -11.53 -14.40
CA ALA A 324 -15.87 -10.30 -14.46
C ALA A 324 -15.96 -9.47 -13.16
N LEU A 325 -17.17 -9.42 -12.58
CA LEU A 325 -17.51 -8.64 -11.41
C LEU A 325 -18.22 -9.51 -10.36
N ILE A 326 -17.71 -9.49 -9.13
CA ILE A 326 -18.38 -10.05 -7.95
C ILE A 326 -18.79 -8.92 -7.01
N ILE A 327 -19.99 -8.99 -6.46
CA ILE A 327 -20.45 -8.11 -5.38
C ILE A 327 -20.69 -8.96 -4.15
N ALA A 328 -19.99 -8.66 -3.05
CA ALA A 328 -20.01 -9.49 -1.85
C ALA A 328 -19.72 -8.71 -0.57
N PRO A 329 -20.03 -9.26 0.62
CA PRO A 329 -19.51 -8.75 1.88
C PRO A 329 -17.98 -8.80 1.94
N ILE A 330 -17.36 -7.85 2.65
CA ILE A 330 -15.93 -7.83 2.97
C ILE A 330 -15.66 -8.81 4.13
N ALA A 331 -14.73 -9.73 3.94
CA ALA A 331 -14.36 -10.66 5.01
C ALA A 331 -13.39 -10.01 6.02
N LYS A 332 -13.49 -10.45 7.28
CA LYS A 332 -12.54 -10.16 8.35
C LYS A 332 -12.20 -11.41 9.15
N GLY A 333 -11.18 -11.28 10.00
CA GLY A 333 -10.42 -12.39 10.56
C GLY A 333 -9.27 -12.64 9.62
N ASP A 334 -8.02 -12.44 10.07
CA ASP A 334 -6.88 -12.45 9.16
C ASP A 334 -6.73 -13.78 8.39
N ASN A 335 -5.94 -13.77 7.31
CA ASN A 335 -5.79 -14.93 6.43
C ASN A 335 -5.30 -16.18 7.19
N ASN A 336 -4.47 -16.03 8.22
CA ASN A 336 -4.00 -17.15 9.03
C ASN A 336 -5.12 -17.70 9.92
N ALA A 337 -5.93 -16.85 10.53
CA ALA A 337 -7.10 -17.25 11.32
C ALA A 337 -8.08 -18.06 10.49
N ILE A 338 -8.38 -17.59 9.28
CA ILE A 338 -9.26 -18.30 8.35
C ILE A 338 -8.65 -19.63 7.91
N ALA A 339 -7.35 -19.66 7.61
CA ALA A 339 -6.64 -20.89 7.23
C ALA A 339 -6.60 -21.95 8.35
N ARG A 340 -6.70 -21.53 9.61
CA ARG A 340 -6.73 -22.43 10.79
C ARG A 340 -8.10 -23.06 11.05
N LEU A 341 -9.17 -22.54 10.45
CA LEU A 341 -10.50 -23.13 10.61
C LEU A 341 -10.49 -24.55 10.05
N ARG A 342 -11.14 -25.48 10.76
CA ARG A 342 -11.16 -26.90 10.35
C ARG A 342 -12.06 -27.11 9.14
N ASP A 343 -13.08 -26.28 9.02
CA ASP A 343 -14.10 -26.37 8.00
C ASP A 343 -14.67 -24.97 7.72
N TRP A 344 -15.03 -24.71 6.46
CA TRP A 344 -15.64 -23.44 6.04
C TRP A 344 -16.92 -23.09 6.82
N ARG A 345 -17.61 -24.07 7.41
CA ARG A 345 -18.80 -23.85 8.24
C ARG A 345 -18.49 -23.05 9.51
N GLU A 346 -17.24 -23.04 9.97
CA GLU A 346 -16.77 -22.23 11.09
C GLU A 346 -16.66 -20.75 10.73
N VAL A 347 -16.72 -20.39 9.43
CA VAL A 347 -16.86 -18.99 9.01
C VAL A 347 -18.26 -18.51 9.39
N THR A 348 -18.34 -17.49 10.23
CA THR A 348 -19.59 -16.94 10.78
C THR A 348 -19.80 -15.49 10.36
N LEU A 349 -20.90 -14.88 10.81
CA LEU A 349 -21.15 -13.46 10.59
C LEU A 349 -20.09 -12.56 11.26
N ASN A 350 -19.41 -13.04 12.29
CA ASN A 350 -18.29 -12.34 12.93
C ASN A 350 -17.09 -12.20 11.99
N ASN A 351 -17.02 -13.01 10.91
CA ASN A 351 -16.01 -12.90 9.87
C ASN A 351 -16.44 -11.94 8.74
N VAL A 352 -17.50 -11.14 8.93
CA VAL A 352 -17.91 -10.08 8.01
C VAL A 352 -17.58 -8.73 8.64
N MET A 353 -16.93 -7.85 7.88
CA MET A 353 -16.66 -6.48 8.30
C MET A 353 -17.96 -5.67 8.39
N HIS A 354 -18.11 -4.89 9.46
CA HIS A 354 -19.24 -3.99 9.63
C HIS A 354 -18.76 -2.56 9.85
N VAL A 355 -19.44 -1.59 9.25
CA VAL A 355 -19.20 -0.16 9.44
C VAL A 355 -20.55 0.51 9.64
N ASP A 356 -20.68 1.29 10.71
CA ASP A 356 -21.94 1.93 11.10
C ASP A 356 -23.10 0.91 11.23
N GLU A 357 -22.81 -0.25 11.85
CA GLU A 357 -23.73 -1.40 12.04
C GLU A 357 -24.17 -2.11 10.74
N GLU A 358 -23.78 -1.60 9.57
CA GLU A 358 -24.08 -2.17 8.27
C GLU A 358 -22.96 -3.09 7.77
N LYS A 359 -23.32 -4.12 7.00
CA LYS A 359 -22.34 -5.01 6.37
C LYS A 359 -21.56 -4.24 5.32
N ALA A 360 -20.24 -4.23 5.45
CA ALA A 360 -19.38 -3.63 4.44
C ALA A 360 -19.42 -4.50 3.16
N ILE A 361 -19.65 -3.85 2.01
CA ILE A 361 -19.75 -4.48 0.70
C ILE A 361 -18.56 -4.09 -0.17
N GLN A 362 -18.10 -5.02 -0.99
CA GLN A 362 -17.06 -4.84 -2.00
C GLN A 362 -17.53 -5.22 -3.40
N TYR A 363 -17.00 -4.51 -4.38
CA TYR A 363 -17.05 -4.76 -5.81
C TYR A 363 -15.66 -5.27 -6.20
N VAL A 364 -15.62 -6.48 -6.74
CA VAL A 364 -14.38 -7.19 -7.07
C VAL A 364 -14.31 -7.37 -8.57
N PHE A 365 -13.45 -6.60 -9.21
CA PHE A 365 -13.12 -6.74 -10.63
C PHE A 365 -11.93 -7.70 -10.74
N GLN A 366 -12.11 -8.82 -11.45
CA GLN A 366 -11.15 -9.93 -11.37
C GLN A 366 -10.69 -10.51 -12.71
N ALA A 367 -10.88 -9.79 -13.82
CA ALA A 367 -10.43 -10.19 -15.14
C ALA A 367 -9.61 -9.07 -15.78
N GLU A 368 -8.46 -9.40 -16.36
CA GLU A 368 -7.56 -8.44 -17.00
C GLU A 368 -8.25 -7.65 -18.12
N SER A 369 -9.10 -8.33 -18.92
CA SER A 369 -9.89 -7.68 -19.97
C SER A 369 -10.77 -6.56 -19.42
N VAL A 370 -11.32 -6.74 -18.21
CA VAL A 370 -12.19 -5.76 -17.55
C VAL A 370 -11.40 -4.54 -17.10
N PHE A 371 -10.11 -4.67 -16.79
CA PHE A 371 -9.30 -3.52 -16.36
C PHE A 371 -9.14 -2.51 -17.48
N ARG A 372 -8.85 -2.99 -18.70
CA ARG A 372 -8.78 -2.14 -19.90
C ARG A 372 -10.12 -1.50 -20.22
N GLU A 373 -11.20 -2.28 -20.13
CA GLU A 373 -12.54 -1.73 -20.34
C GLU A 373 -12.90 -0.67 -19.29
N LEU A 374 -12.51 -0.86 -18.02
CA LEU A 374 -12.72 0.12 -16.96
C LEU A 374 -11.96 1.43 -17.25
N GLU A 375 -10.73 1.36 -17.74
CA GLU A 375 -9.96 2.55 -18.14
C GLU A 375 -10.64 3.34 -19.27
N GLU A 376 -11.28 2.64 -20.20
CA GLU A 376 -11.97 3.27 -21.33
C GLU A 376 -13.32 3.89 -20.93
N VAL A 377 -14.07 3.28 -20.01
CA VAL A 377 -15.47 3.64 -19.75
C VAL A 377 -15.72 4.33 -18.41
N CYS A 378 -14.78 4.25 -17.47
CA CYS A 378 -14.96 4.81 -16.13
C CYS A 378 -14.16 6.10 -15.92
N GLU A 379 -14.68 6.97 -15.07
CA GLU A 379 -13.94 8.12 -14.59
C GLU A 379 -13.28 7.78 -13.24
N LEU A 380 -11.95 7.75 -13.20
CA LEU A 380 -11.16 7.62 -11.99
C LEU A 380 -10.61 8.98 -11.55
N SER A 381 -10.89 9.38 -10.31
CA SER A 381 -10.39 10.63 -9.76
C SER A 381 -10.02 10.52 -8.28
N VAL A 382 -9.08 11.34 -7.85
CA VAL A 382 -8.81 11.56 -6.42
C VAL A 382 -9.78 12.60 -5.90
N ILE A 383 -10.52 12.28 -4.84
CA ILE A 383 -11.51 13.18 -4.24
C ILE A 383 -11.11 13.68 -2.86
N LYS A 384 -11.55 14.89 -2.52
CA LYS A 384 -11.46 15.42 -1.15
C LYS A 384 -12.68 14.97 -0.36
N VAL A 385 -12.41 14.37 0.80
CA VAL A 385 -13.42 13.79 1.71
C VAL A 385 -13.32 14.38 3.09
#